data_AF-A0A970L0Z9-F1
#
_entry.id   AF-A0A970L0Z9-F1
#
_cell.length_a   1.000
_cell.length_b   1.000
_cell.length_c   1.000
_cell.angle_alpha   90.00
_cell.angle_beta   90.00
_cell.angle_gamma   90.00
#
_symmetry.space_group_name_H-M   'P 1'
#
loop_
_entity.id
_entity.type
_entity.pdbx_description
1 polymer ?
#
loop_
_entity_poly.entity_id
_entity_poly.type
_entity_poly.pdbx_seq_one_letter_code
_entity_poly.pdbx_strand_id
1 'polypeptide(L)'
;MKIMFSDVIKQLRQERGISQEVLANEFGITVQAVSKWENKLSCPDISLLPLIAGYFGVSIDYLLTGVEREPLVKTKSPDGELPSITQSDEPKPGYINIKSDFYTYNPDNNALYIARIYRGNVIGLDEYDGTEPFAVSLPDGVTELHIYGNTTVEGNINGNVNVCGDLSCGDIGGSVQIAGGDVDCGDVGGNVSAGGDVDCGDIGGSLSVTGGSVSCDDVEGDVSADGDVSCGVVEGDINVNSGNVECDDVEGDISVYNGSVICSDVEGNIYANSVERKN
;
A
#
# COMPACT_ATOMS: atom_id res chain seq x y z
N MET A 1 9.16 -17.26 -5.68
CA MET A 1 9.04 -16.81 -4.27
C MET A 1 9.28 -15.32 -4.28
N LYS A 2 8.33 -14.53 -3.79
CA LYS A 2 8.32 -13.06 -3.89
C LYS A 2 9.11 -12.49 -2.71
N ILE A 3 10.22 -11.81 -2.98
CA ILE A 3 11.07 -11.20 -1.96
C ILE A 3 10.70 -9.73 -1.87
N MET A 4 10.32 -9.30 -0.67
CA MET A 4 9.93 -7.92 -0.37
C MET A 4 10.92 -7.31 0.61
N PHE A 5 10.92 -5.99 0.76
CA PHE A 5 11.73 -5.27 1.75
C PHE A 5 11.74 -5.95 3.13
N SER A 6 10.57 -6.37 3.62
CA SER A 6 10.39 -7.06 4.90
C SER A 6 11.24 -8.32 5.04
N ASP A 7 11.36 -9.08 3.95
CA ASP A 7 12.12 -10.33 3.91
C ASP A 7 13.62 -10.02 3.86
N VAL A 8 14.02 -9.02 3.07
CA VAL A 8 15.42 -8.59 2.93
C VAL A 8 15.97 -7.98 4.22
N ILE A 9 15.24 -7.05 4.86
CA ILE A 9 15.71 -6.43 6.11
C ILE A 9 15.86 -7.45 7.24
N LYS A 10 14.92 -8.39 7.33
CA LYS A 10 14.96 -9.49 8.30
C LYS A 10 16.18 -10.39 8.07
N GLN A 11 16.44 -10.73 6.81
CA GLN A 11 17.62 -11.51 6.43
C GLN A 11 18.90 -10.77 6.80
N LEU A 12 19.07 -9.51 6.37
CA LEU A 12 20.27 -8.70 6.64
C LEU A 12 20.53 -8.54 8.15
N ARG A 13 19.46 -8.34 8.93
CA ARG A 13 19.55 -8.29 10.40
C ARG A 13 20.05 -9.61 10.98
N GLN A 14 19.50 -10.73 10.53
CA GLN A 14 19.88 -12.06 10.99
C GLN A 14 21.32 -12.42 10.60
N GLU A 15 21.75 -12.07 9.39
CA GLU A 15 23.12 -12.25 8.91
C GLU A 15 24.14 -11.45 9.73
N ARG A 16 23.76 -10.27 10.20
CA ARG A 16 24.55 -9.50 11.17
C ARG A 16 24.49 -10.02 12.60
N GLY A 17 23.61 -10.95 12.91
CA GLY A 17 23.44 -11.51 14.26
C GLY A 17 22.92 -10.51 15.30
N ILE A 18 22.22 -9.44 14.87
CA ILE A 18 21.68 -8.41 15.77
C ILE A 18 20.19 -8.63 16.05
N SER A 19 19.72 -8.22 17.23
CA SER A 19 18.29 -8.29 17.59
C SER A 19 17.49 -7.15 16.94
N GLN A 20 16.16 -7.28 16.90
CA GLN A 20 15.28 -6.18 16.47
C GLN A 20 15.48 -4.93 17.34
N GLU A 21 15.77 -5.11 18.63
CA GLU A 21 16.07 -4.02 19.56
C GLU A 21 17.36 -3.27 19.20
N VAL A 22 18.42 -4.00 18.83
CA VAL A 22 19.68 -3.38 18.37
C VAL A 22 19.44 -2.58 17.08
N LEU A 23 18.69 -3.14 16.13
CA LEU A 23 18.37 -2.45 14.88
C LEU A 23 17.51 -1.20 15.11
N ALA A 24 16.54 -1.29 16.01
CA ALA A 24 15.66 -0.17 16.35
C ALA A 24 16.44 0.98 16.99
N ASN A 25 17.35 0.67 17.92
CA ASN A 25 18.20 1.65 18.58
C ASN A 25 19.13 2.38 17.59
N GLU A 26 19.62 1.70 16.56
CA GLU A 26 20.48 2.31 15.53
C GLU A 26 19.79 3.47 14.80
N PHE A 27 18.50 3.31 14.48
CA PHE A 27 17.73 4.32 13.75
C PHE A 27 16.86 5.21 14.64
N GLY A 28 16.95 5.08 15.97
CA GLY A 28 16.16 5.86 16.91
C GLY A 28 14.65 5.58 16.83
N ILE A 29 14.27 4.37 16.43
CA ILE A 29 12.88 3.93 16.26
C ILE A 29 12.50 2.91 17.35
N THR A 30 11.23 2.50 17.38
CA THR A 30 10.76 1.49 18.34
C THR A 30 11.03 0.07 17.83
N VAL A 31 11.20 -0.89 18.75
CA VAL A 31 11.33 -2.31 18.41
C VAL A 31 10.08 -2.83 17.70
N GLN A 32 8.92 -2.30 18.08
CA GLN A 32 7.64 -2.56 17.45
C GLN A 32 7.63 -2.14 15.98
N ALA A 33 8.25 -1.00 15.61
CA ALA A 33 8.36 -0.57 14.22
C ALA A 33 9.16 -1.60 13.40
N VAL A 34 10.33 -2.03 13.90
CA VAL A 34 11.13 -3.07 13.24
C VAL A 34 10.37 -4.40 13.13
N SER A 35 9.63 -4.78 14.18
CA SER A 35 8.79 -5.98 14.15
C SER A 35 7.70 -5.88 13.08
N LYS A 36 7.02 -4.73 12.97
CA LYS A 36 6.01 -4.50 11.93
C LYS A 36 6.61 -4.55 10.52
N TRP A 37 7.79 -3.97 10.33
CA TRP A 37 8.54 -4.06 9.06
C TRP A 37 8.83 -5.50 8.65
N GLU A 38 9.36 -6.30 9.57
CA GLU A 38 9.73 -7.70 9.31
C GLU A 38 8.53 -8.64 9.13
N ASN A 39 7.33 -8.18 9.47
CA ASN A 39 6.07 -8.93 9.37
C ASN A 39 5.11 -8.34 8.32
N LYS A 40 5.58 -7.44 7.44
CA LYS A 40 4.77 -6.85 6.33
C LYS A 40 3.58 -6.00 6.82
N LEU A 41 3.62 -5.55 8.07
CA LEU A 41 2.55 -4.76 8.69
C LEU A 41 2.76 -3.25 8.56
N SER A 42 3.99 -2.82 8.32
CA SER A 42 4.32 -1.43 8.02
C SER A 42 5.62 -1.38 7.20
N CYS A 43 5.93 -0.22 6.63
CA CYS A 43 7.21 0.02 5.98
C CYS A 43 8.02 1.05 6.78
N PRO A 44 9.35 1.12 6.58
CA PRO A 44 10.13 2.23 7.08
C PRO A 44 9.72 3.51 6.37
N ASP A 45 9.87 4.63 7.08
CA ASP A 45 9.83 5.94 6.44
C ASP A 45 10.85 5.98 5.30
N ILE A 46 10.47 6.60 4.18
CA ILE A 46 11.31 6.65 2.97
C ILE A 46 12.69 7.27 3.25
N SER A 47 12.77 8.20 4.22
CA SER A 47 14.02 8.83 4.66
C SER A 47 14.97 7.87 5.40
N LEU A 48 14.46 6.76 5.93
CA LEU A 48 15.26 5.73 6.59
C LEU A 48 15.89 4.75 5.59
N LEU A 49 15.36 4.62 4.37
CA LEU A 49 15.87 3.65 3.39
C LEU A 49 17.36 3.82 3.07
N PRO A 50 17.89 5.05 2.82
CA PRO A 50 19.33 5.25 2.62
C PRO A 50 20.16 4.90 3.86
N LEU A 51 19.64 5.17 5.05
CA LEU A 51 20.32 4.88 6.30
C LEU A 51 20.38 3.37 6.54
N ILE A 52 19.30 2.64 6.28
CA ILE A 52 19.23 1.18 6.39
C ILE A 52 20.16 0.52 5.37
N ALA A 53 20.09 0.94 4.10
CA ALA A 53 20.94 0.42 3.04
C ALA A 53 22.43 0.67 3.35
N GLY A 54 22.77 1.89 3.76
CA GLY A 54 24.11 2.27 4.19
C GLY A 54 24.58 1.50 5.42
N TYR A 55 23.69 1.30 6.40
CA TYR A 55 23.98 0.50 7.60
C TYR A 55 24.38 -0.90 7.19
N PHE A 56 23.60 -1.60 6.37
CA PHE A 56 23.87 -2.99 5.95
C PHE A 56 24.92 -3.13 4.85
N GLY A 57 25.30 -2.03 4.18
CA GLY A 57 26.28 -2.04 3.09
C GLY A 57 25.72 -2.58 1.77
N VAL A 58 24.41 -2.46 1.57
CA VAL A 58 23.69 -2.91 0.37
C VAL A 58 23.17 -1.71 -0.42
N SER A 59 22.78 -1.92 -1.68
CA SER A 59 22.03 -0.91 -2.43
C SER A 59 20.59 -0.81 -1.93
N ILE A 60 19.95 0.35 -2.11
CA ILE A 60 18.51 0.48 -1.83
C ILE A 60 17.72 -0.44 -2.76
N ASP A 61 18.12 -0.59 -4.02
CA ASP A 61 17.52 -1.55 -4.96
C ASP A 61 17.51 -2.97 -4.38
N TYR A 62 18.64 -3.45 -3.85
CA TYR A 62 18.72 -4.74 -3.20
C TYR A 62 17.84 -4.79 -1.95
N LEU A 63 17.88 -3.74 -1.12
CA LEU A 63 17.08 -3.64 0.09
C LEU A 63 15.58 -3.75 -0.20
N LEU A 64 15.08 -3.18 -1.30
CA LEU A 64 13.66 -3.18 -1.66
C LEU A 64 13.23 -4.42 -2.44
N THR A 65 14.10 -4.96 -3.29
CA THR A 65 13.72 -6.01 -4.27
C THR A 65 14.34 -7.38 -3.99
N GLY A 66 15.38 -7.45 -3.15
CA GLY A 66 16.17 -8.66 -2.91
C GLY A 66 17.04 -9.10 -4.09
N VAL A 67 17.13 -8.31 -5.17
CA VAL A 67 17.91 -8.63 -6.36
C VAL A 67 19.23 -7.88 -6.32
N GLU A 68 20.34 -8.62 -6.25
CA GLU A 68 21.67 -8.03 -6.42
C GLU A 68 21.81 -7.54 -7.85
N ARG A 69 21.94 -6.22 -8.02
CA ARG A 69 22.32 -5.64 -9.30
C ARG A 69 23.76 -5.18 -9.21
N GLU A 70 24.58 -5.66 -10.13
CA GLU A 70 25.84 -5.01 -10.47
C GLU A 70 25.55 -3.52 -10.69
N PRO A 71 26.35 -2.60 -10.11
CA PRO A 71 26.12 -1.18 -10.28
C PRO A 71 26.01 -0.88 -11.77
N LEU A 72 24.96 -0.15 -12.19
CA LEU A 72 24.77 0.25 -13.57
C LEU A 72 26.06 0.90 -14.06
N VAL A 73 26.86 0.14 -14.82
CA VAL A 73 28.00 0.71 -15.52
C VAL A 73 27.36 1.77 -16.41
N LYS A 74 27.80 3.02 -16.28
CA LYS A 74 27.46 4.07 -17.25
C LYS A 74 28.11 3.73 -18.59
N THR A 75 27.71 2.64 -19.21
CA THR A 75 27.96 2.38 -20.62
C THR A 75 26.93 3.19 -21.38
N LYS A 76 27.40 3.93 -22.39
CA LYS A 76 26.50 4.46 -23.43
C LYS A 76 25.61 3.30 -23.89
N SER A 77 24.30 3.50 -23.85
CA SER A 77 23.30 2.50 -24.21
C SER A 77 23.73 1.73 -25.47
N PRO A 78 23.78 0.39 -25.46
CA PRO A 78 23.80 -0.38 -26.68
C PRO A 78 22.42 -0.28 -27.31
N ASP A 79 22.37 0.02 -28.60
CA ASP A 79 21.18 0.19 -29.42
C ASP A 79 20.29 -1.07 -29.43
N GLY A 80 19.40 -1.20 -28.44
CA GLY A 80 18.37 -2.23 -28.37
C GLY A 80 17.11 -1.65 -27.72
N GLU A 81 16.00 -1.67 -28.47
CA GLU A 81 14.72 -1.06 -28.10
C GLU A 81 14.20 -1.54 -26.74
N LEU A 82 14.09 -0.61 -25.78
CA LEU A 82 13.17 -0.72 -24.65
C LEU A 82 11.72 -0.67 -25.17
N PRO A 83 10.74 -1.28 -24.47
CA PRO A 83 9.33 -1.08 -24.78
C PRO A 83 9.02 0.42 -24.78
N SER A 84 8.59 0.92 -25.94
CA SER A 84 8.20 2.30 -26.15
C SER A 84 6.84 2.53 -25.50
N ILE A 85 6.85 3.20 -24.34
CA ILE A 85 5.69 3.95 -23.84
C ILE A 85 5.27 4.91 -24.95
N THR A 86 4.11 4.67 -25.55
CA THR A 86 3.63 5.42 -26.71
C THR A 86 3.46 6.88 -26.34
N GLN A 87 4.25 7.76 -26.97
CA GLN A 87 3.98 9.19 -26.99
C GLN A 87 2.65 9.40 -27.71
N SER A 88 1.58 9.59 -26.94
CA SER A 88 0.44 10.37 -27.40
C SER A 88 0.19 11.48 -26.40
N ASP A 89 0.42 12.68 -26.93
CA ASP A 89 -0.07 13.99 -26.50
C ASP A 89 0.67 14.64 -25.33
N GLU A 90 0.90 15.94 -25.51
CA GLU A 90 1.73 16.82 -24.69
C GLU A 90 1.48 16.62 -23.19
N PRO A 91 2.53 16.73 -22.33
CA PRO A 91 2.36 16.61 -20.89
C PRO A 91 1.30 17.60 -20.42
N LYS A 92 0.13 17.07 -20.04
CA LYS A 92 -0.89 17.85 -19.34
C LYS A 92 -0.25 18.37 -18.05
N PRO A 93 -0.53 19.61 -17.63
CA PRO A 93 -0.03 20.13 -16.35
C PRO A 93 -0.43 19.17 -15.23
N GLY A 94 0.54 18.65 -14.48
CA GLY A 94 0.32 17.67 -13.40
C GLY A 94 0.85 16.25 -13.65
N TYR A 95 1.22 15.88 -14.88
CA TYR A 95 1.68 14.52 -15.19
C TYR A 95 3.21 14.43 -15.32
N ILE A 96 3.84 13.54 -14.55
CA ILE A 96 5.29 13.27 -14.64
C ILE A 96 5.54 12.12 -15.61
N ASN A 97 6.26 12.41 -16.69
CA ASN A 97 6.79 11.39 -17.58
C ASN A 97 8.00 10.72 -16.90
N ILE A 98 7.81 9.54 -16.31
CA ILE A 98 8.83 8.86 -15.52
C ILE A 98 9.93 8.37 -16.48
N LYS A 99 11.09 9.04 -16.47
CA LYS A 99 12.29 8.55 -17.17
C LYS A 99 12.70 7.19 -16.58
N SER A 100 13.30 6.34 -17.41
CA SER A 100 13.81 4.98 -17.09
C SER A 100 14.67 4.85 -15.83
N ASP A 101 15.08 5.96 -15.25
CA ASP A 101 16.00 6.05 -14.12
C ASP A 101 15.28 6.05 -12.75
N PHE A 102 13.94 6.07 -12.72
CA PHE A 102 13.13 6.23 -11.49
C PHE A 102 12.15 5.08 -11.21
N TYR A 103 12.14 4.07 -12.08
CA TYR A 103 11.42 2.84 -11.85
C TYR A 103 12.32 1.65 -12.18
N THR A 104 12.12 0.57 -11.43
CA THR A 104 12.70 -0.73 -11.69
C THR A 104 11.57 -1.65 -12.08
N TYR A 105 11.58 -2.11 -13.33
CA TYR A 105 10.74 -3.22 -13.73
C TYR A 105 11.50 -4.52 -13.47
N ASN A 106 10.86 -5.47 -12.79
CA ASN A 106 11.40 -6.82 -12.62
C ASN A 106 10.63 -7.78 -13.53
N PRO A 107 11.25 -8.28 -14.62
CA PRO A 107 10.59 -9.14 -15.58
C PRO A 107 10.27 -10.53 -15.03
N ASP A 108 10.94 -10.98 -13.96
CA ASP A 108 10.72 -12.31 -13.38
C ASP A 108 9.39 -12.38 -12.60
N ASN A 109 8.86 -11.24 -12.16
CA ASN A 109 7.60 -11.15 -11.42
C ASN A 109 6.58 -10.15 -11.99
N ASN A 110 6.84 -9.59 -13.18
CA ASN A 110 5.99 -8.60 -13.84
C ASN A 110 5.63 -7.37 -12.96
N ALA A 111 6.54 -6.99 -12.04
CA ALA A 111 6.30 -5.90 -11.08
C ALA A 111 7.07 -4.63 -11.46
N LEU A 112 6.39 -3.49 -11.33
CA LEU A 112 6.97 -2.16 -11.44
C LEU A 112 7.20 -1.58 -10.04
N TYR A 113 8.47 -1.37 -9.70
CA TYR A 113 8.90 -0.72 -8.46
C TYR A 113 9.26 0.72 -8.75
N ILE A 114 8.60 1.68 -8.10
CA ILE A 114 8.93 3.10 -8.24
C ILE A 114 9.66 3.54 -6.98
N ALA A 115 10.93 3.94 -7.13
CA ALA A 115 11.77 4.43 -6.04
C ALA A 115 12.65 5.59 -6.57
N ARG A 116 12.69 6.72 -5.87
CA ARG A 116 13.44 7.91 -6.34
C ARG A 116 14.67 8.20 -5.47
N ILE A 117 15.88 8.12 -6.04
CA ILE A 117 17.17 8.43 -5.37
C ILE A 117 18.04 9.32 -6.27
N TYR A 118 18.57 10.42 -5.75
CA TYR A 118 19.61 11.24 -6.38
C TYR A 118 20.83 11.52 -5.47
N ARG A 119 22.03 11.23 -6.01
CA ARG A 119 23.36 11.40 -5.38
C ARG A 119 23.56 10.64 -4.05
N GLY A 120 22.96 9.46 -3.93
CA GLY A 120 23.00 8.66 -2.71
C GLY A 120 21.98 9.09 -1.64
N ASN A 121 21.06 9.99 -1.98
CA ASN A 121 19.95 10.44 -1.15
C ASN A 121 18.62 10.21 -1.89
N VAL A 122 17.54 9.82 -1.21
CA VAL A 122 16.18 9.95 -1.77
C VAL A 122 15.92 11.45 -1.97
N ILE A 123 15.64 11.91 -3.20
CA ILE A 123 15.33 13.34 -3.47
C ILE A 123 14.09 13.42 -4.37
N GLY A 124 13.12 14.23 -3.93
CA GLY A 124 11.86 14.49 -4.62
C GLY A 124 12.02 15.19 -5.97
N LEU A 125 10.87 15.34 -6.64
CA LEU A 125 10.61 16.42 -7.60
C LEU A 125 11.29 17.70 -7.13
N ASP A 126 11.92 18.46 -8.01
CA ASP A 126 12.68 19.64 -7.65
C ASP A 126 11.82 20.80 -7.03
N GLU A 127 10.51 20.61 -6.80
CA GLU A 127 9.52 21.61 -6.35
C GLU A 127 8.53 21.11 -5.28
N TYR A 128 8.65 19.86 -4.82
CA TYR A 128 7.56 19.22 -4.08
C TYR A 128 7.74 19.33 -2.57
N ASP A 129 6.81 20.02 -1.91
CA ASP A 129 6.84 20.35 -0.48
C ASP A 129 6.21 19.29 0.43
N GLY A 130 5.76 18.17 -0.14
CA GLY A 130 5.13 17.07 0.59
C GLY A 130 3.62 17.23 0.82
N THR A 131 2.97 18.24 0.24
CA THR A 131 1.52 18.49 0.45
C THR A 131 0.62 18.05 -0.71
N GLU A 132 1.14 17.78 -1.90
CA GLU A 132 0.33 17.54 -3.11
C GLU A 132 0.55 16.20 -3.85
N PRO A 133 -0.48 15.35 -3.98
CA PRO A 133 -0.36 14.09 -4.69
C PRO A 133 0.18 14.21 -6.15
N PHE A 134 0.87 13.17 -6.65
CA PHE A 134 1.36 13.12 -8.04
C PHE A 134 0.78 11.92 -8.80
N ALA A 135 0.40 12.10 -10.07
CA ALA A 135 -0.24 11.11 -10.92
C ALA A 135 0.75 10.15 -11.63
N VAL A 136 0.45 8.85 -11.65
CA VAL A 136 1.19 7.81 -12.39
C VAL A 136 0.31 7.19 -13.49
N SER A 137 0.83 7.07 -14.72
CA SER A 137 0.20 6.28 -15.80
C SER A 137 0.97 4.98 -15.99
N LEU A 138 0.30 3.84 -15.82
CA LEU A 138 0.93 2.52 -15.96
C LEU A 138 0.88 2.04 -17.43
N PRO A 139 1.93 1.36 -17.94
CA PRO A 139 1.86 0.65 -19.21
C PRO A 139 0.85 -0.51 -19.17
N ASP A 140 0.30 -0.85 -20.34
CA ASP A 140 -0.57 -2.03 -20.50
C ASP A 140 0.14 -3.31 -20.04
N GLY A 141 -0.54 -4.10 -19.19
CA GLY A 141 -0.07 -5.41 -18.73
C GLY A 141 0.70 -5.41 -17.40
N VAL A 142 0.89 -4.26 -16.75
CA VAL A 142 1.38 -4.24 -15.35
C VAL A 142 0.30 -4.82 -14.44
N THR A 143 0.61 -5.95 -13.81
CA THR A 143 -0.29 -6.64 -12.87
C THR A 143 0.04 -6.33 -11.42
N GLU A 144 1.15 -5.64 -11.16
CA GLU A 144 1.63 -5.38 -9.81
C GLU A 144 2.43 -4.07 -9.68
N LEU A 145 1.98 -3.18 -8.79
CA LEU A 145 2.59 -1.89 -8.50
C LEU A 145 3.12 -1.82 -7.06
N HIS A 146 4.38 -1.41 -6.89
CA HIS A 146 5.00 -1.17 -5.57
C HIS A 146 5.46 0.28 -5.45
N ILE A 147 4.94 0.99 -4.44
CA ILE A 147 5.30 2.39 -4.21
C ILE A 147 5.69 2.62 -2.76
N TYR A 148 6.76 3.38 -2.57
CA TYR A 148 7.20 3.84 -1.25
C TYR A 148 6.96 5.35 -1.15
N GLY A 149 6.05 5.76 -0.26
CA GLY A 149 5.55 7.13 -0.11
C GLY A 149 4.11 7.31 -0.59
N ASN A 150 3.52 8.46 -0.23
CA ASN A 150 2.16 8.84 -0.63
C ASN A 150 2.07 9.02 -2.15
N THR A 151 0.99 8.51 -2.74
CA THR A 151 0.86 8.44 -4.20
C THR A 151 -0.58 8.62 -4.65
N THR A 152 -0.76 9.32 -5.78
CA THR A 152 -2.03 9.33 -6.49
C THR A 152 -1.88 8.72 -7.88
N VAL A 153 -2.87 7.98 -8.33
CA VAL A 153 -2.88 7.38 -9.66
C VAL A 153 -4.09 7.92 -10.39
N GLU A 154 -3.84 8.73 -11.42
CA GLU A 154 -4.94 9.20 -12.27
C GLU A 154 -5.35 8.10 -13.24
N GLY A 155 -6.56 7.55 -13.00
CA GLY A 155 -7.13 6.45 -13.77
C GLY A 155 -7.03 5.12 -13.04
N ASN A 156 -7.30 4.05 -13.79
CA ASN A 156 -7.53 2.72 -13.22
C ASN A 156 -6.25 1.87 -13.23
N ILE A 157 -6.11 0.97 -12.24
CA ILE A 157 -5.01 0.03 -12.10
C ILE A 157 -5.54 -1.38 -12.34
N ASN A 158 -5.08 -2.07 -13.38
CA ASN A 158 -5.62 -3.39 -13.77
C ASN A 158 -5.12 -4.57 -12.90
N GLY A 159 -4.50 -4.32 -11.75
CA GLY A 159 -3.80 -5.35 -10.98
C GLY A 159 -3.66 -5.00 -9.51
N ASN A 160 -2.74 -5.67 -8.81
CA ASN A 160 -2.54 -5.48 -7.38
C ASN A 160 -1.66 -4.26 -7.08
N VAL A 161 -1.95 -3.58 -5.98
CA VAL A 161 -1.23 -2.38 -5.54
C VAL A 161 -0.66 -2.61 -4.15
N ASN A 162 0.64 -2.32 -3.99
CA ASN A 162 1.33 -2.35 -2.70
C ASN A 162 1.93 -0.96 -2.45
N VAL A 163 1.46 -0.25 -1.44
CA VAL A 163 1.92 1.12 -1.14
C VAL A 163 2.37 1.21 0.31
N CYS A 164 3.52 1.83 0.52
CA CYS A 164 4.03 2.18 1.83
C CYS A 164 3.82 3.68 2.04
N GLY A 165 2.58 4.08 2.36
CA GLY A 165 2.11 5.47 2.42
C GLY A 165 0.66 5.55 1.96
N ASP A 166 0.14 6.75 1.74
CA ASP A 166 -1.25 6.92 1.30
C ASP A 166 -1.39 6.61 -0.20
N LEU A 167 -2.54 6.07 -0.60
CA LEU A 167 -2.88 5.83 -2.00
C LEU A 167 -4.19 6.52 -2.32
N SER A 168 -4.20 7.32 -3.39
CA SER A 168 -5.45 7.73 -4.02
C SER A 168 -5.49 7.29 -5.48
N CYS A 169 -6.61 6.77 -5.98
CA CYS A 169 -6.67 6.24 -7.35
C CYS A 169 -8.08 6.15 -7.95
N GLY A 170 -8.17 5.82 -9.25
CA GLY A 170 -9.43 5.35 -9.85
C GLY A 170 -9.73 3.90 -9.45
N ASP A 171 -10.28 3.11 -10.37
CA ASP A 171 -10.64 1.72 -10.06
C ASP A 171 -9.40 0.82 -10.03
N ILE A 172 -9.39 -0.18 -9.16
CA ILE A 172 -8.37 -1.21 -9.05
C ILE A 172 -8.99 -2.56 -9.41
N GLY A 173 -8.47 -3.24 -10.43
CA GLY A 173 -8.91 -4.58 -10.84
C GLY A 173 -8.38 -5.73 -9.97
N GLY A 174 -7.50 -5.46 -9.02
CA GLY A 174 -6.91 -6.44 -8.10
C GLY A 174 -7.04 -6.04 -6.63
N SER A 175 -6.10 -6.49 -5.81
CA SER A 175 -6.08 -6.21 -4.37
C SER A 175 -5.18 -5.04 -4.00
N VAL A 176 -5.53 -4.35 -2.92
CA VAL A 176 -4.77 -3.25 -2.33
C VAL A 176 -4.13 -3.72 -1.03
N GLN A 177 -2.83 -3.48 -0.88
CA GLN A 177 -2.11 -3.68 0.37
C GLN A 177 -1.30 -2.42 0.72
N ILE A 178 -1.76 -1.71 1.76
CA ILE A 178 -1.12 -0.51 2.28
C ILE A 178 -0.58 -0.73 3.67
N ALA A 179 0.69 -0.39 3.83
CA ALA A 179 1.43 -0.61 5.06
C ALA A 179 1.52 0.68 5.89
N GLY A 180 0.42 1.06 6.54
CA GLY A 180 0.38 2.18 7.52
C GLY A 180 -0.04 3.55 6.97
N GLY A 181 -0.76 3.59 5.85
CA GLY A 181 -1.35 4.80 5.27
C GLY A 181 -2.80 4.56 4.83
N ASP A 182 -3.41 5.61 4.31
CA ASP A 182 -4.82 5.66 3.93
C ASP A 182 -5.04 5.18 2.47
N VAL A 183 -6.24 4.69 2.17
CA VAL A 183 -6.69 4.32 0.82
C VAL A 183 -7.86 5.22 0.44
N ASP A 184 -7.79 5.88 -0.71
CA ASP A 184 -8.86 6.70 -1.31
C ASP A 184 -9.01 6.35 -2.80
N CYS A 185 -9.78 5.32 -3.13
CA CYS A 185 -9.86 4.78 -4.49
C CYS A 185 -11.29 4.62 -5.02
N GLY A 186 -11.43 4.35 -6.32
CA GLY A 186 -12.70 3.91 -6.89
C GLY A 186 -13.04 2.47 -6.46
N ASP A 187 -13.58 1.69 -7.38
CA ASP A 187 -13.91 0.28 -7.08
C ASP A 187 -12.64 -0.56 -6.96
N VAL A 188 -12.59 -1.48 -6.00
CA VAL A 188 -11.50 -2.46 -5.85
C VAL A 188 -12.05 -3.87 -6.07
N GLY A 189 -11.67 -4.50 -7.18
CA GLY A 189 -12.13 -5.85 -7.55
C GLY A 189 -11.56 -7.00 -6.70
N GLY A 190 -10.90 -6.71 -5.58
CA GLY A 190 -10.32 -7.70 -4.69
C GLY A 190 -10.18 -7.20 -3.27
N ASN A 191 -9.35 -7.86 -2.46
CA ASN A 191 -9.19 -7.49 -1.05
C ASN A 191 -8.50 -6.13 -0.86
N VAL A 192 -8.88 -5.42 0.20
CA VAL A 192 -8.19 -4.21 0.68
C VAL A 192 -7.60 -4.47 2.06
N SER A 193 -6.32 -4.19 2.24
CA SER A 193 -5.69 -4.15 3.56
C SER A 193 -4.98 -2.82 3.75
N ALA A 194 -5.32 -2.09 4.80
CA ALA A 194 -4.72 -0.80 5.10
C ALA A 194 -4.39 -0.64 6.59
N GLY A 195 -3.42 0.21 6.89
CA GLY A 195 -3.06 0.58 8.25
C GLY A 195 -3.60 1.95 8.68
N GLY A 196 -4.30 2.64 7.79
CA GLY A 196 -4.97 3.91 8.00
C GLY A 196 -6.44 3.81 7.59
N ASP A 197 -7.07 4.93 7.30
CA ASP A 197 -8.47 5.00 6.87
C ASP A 197 -8.63 4.44 5.44
N VAL A 198 -9.80 3.88 5.14
CA VAL A 198 -10.17 3.43 3.79
C VAL A 198 -11.43 4.15 3.36
N ASP A 199 -11.38 4.80 2.21
CA ASP A 199 -12.50 5.38 1.48
C ASP A 199 -12.47 4.81 0.05
N CYS A 200 -13.43 3.95 -0.30
CA CYS A 200 -13.47 3.28 -1.59
C CYS A 200 -14.89 3.23 -2.17
N GLY A 201 -15.01 2.91 -3.46
CA GLY A 201 -16.28 2.44 -4.05
C GLY A 201 -16.60 1.00 -3.62
N ASP A 202 -16.97 0.17 -4.58
CA ASP A 202 -17.29 -1.24 -4.33
C ASP A 202 -16.02 -2.08 -4.09
N ILE A 203 -16.07 -2.99 -3.11
CA ILE A 203 -15.00 -3.92 -2.79
C ILE A 203 -15.42 -5.35 -3.12
N GLY A 204 -14.88 -5.92 -4.19
CA GLY A 204 -15.13 -7.31 -4.65
C GLY A 204 -14.43 -8.38 -3.80
N GLY A 205 -14.12 -8.10 -2.54
CA GLY A 205 -13.37 -8.99 -1.65
C GLY A 205 -13.52 -8.61 -0.19
N SER A 206 -12.55 -8.99 0.64
CA SER A 206 -12.55 -8.67 2.07
C SER A 206 -11.72 -7.42 2.38
N LEU A 207 -12.10 -6.72 3.44
CA LEU A 207 -11.46 -5.50 3.90
C LEU A 207 -10.87 -5.69 5.31
N SER A 208 -9.58 -5.34 5.48
CA SER A 208 -8.87 -5.47 6.75
C SER A 208 -8.08 -4.21 7.08
N VAL A 209 -8.58 -3.44 8.04
CA VAL A 209 -8.03 -2.15 8.44
C VAL A 209 -7.56 -2.18 9.89
N THR A 210 -6.30 -1.83 10.11
CA THR A 210 -5.71 -1.76 11.45
C THR A 210 -5.47 -0.31 11.86
N GLY A 211 -6.20 0.20 12.84
CA GLY A 211 -6.06 1.57 13.37
C GLY A 211 -6.83 2.68 12.66
N GLY A 212 -7.51 2.39 11.55
CA GLY A 212 -8.35 3.34 10.81
C GLY A 212 -9.82 2.94 10.76
N SER A 213 -10.60 3.80 10.11
CA SER A 213 -12.03 3.65 9.82
C SER A 213 -12.25 3.25 8.36
N VAL A 214 -13.46 2.80 8.05
CA VAL A 214 -13.86 2.30 6.73
C VAL A 214 -15.07 3.08 6.25
N SER A 215 -14.97 3.60 5.03
CA SER A 215 -16.04 4.19 4.23
C SER A 215 -16.04 3.45 2.89
N CYS A 216 -17.15 2.81 2.53
CA CYS A 216 -17.25 2.12 1.25
C CYS A 216 -18.68 2.06 0.72
N ASP A 217 -18.84 1.74 -0.57
CA ASP A 217 -20.16 1.42 -1.13
C ASP A 217 -20.51 -0.02 -0.73
N ASP A 218 -20.34 -1.04 -1.58
CA ASP A 218 -20.63 -2.44 -1.19
C ASP A 218 -19.36 -3.28 -0.94
N VAL A 219 -19.48 -4.36 -0.14
CA VAL A 219 -18.40 -5.33 0.13
C VAL A 219 -18.89 -6.75 -0.06
N GLU A 220 -18.31 -7.48 -1.03
CA GLU A 220 -18.64 -8.89 -1.30
C GLU A 220 -18.10 -9.87 -0.23
N GLY A 221 -17.20 -9.42 0.65
CA GLY A 221 -16.57 -10.25 1.67
C GLY A 221 -16.68 -9.69 3.09
N ASP A 222 -15.80 -10.19 3.97
CA ASP A 222 -15.76 -9.75 5.37
C ASP A 222 -15.14 -8.35 5.53
N VAL A 223 -15.62 -7.61 6.53
CA VAL A 223 -15.04 -6.33 6.96
C VAL A 223 -14.45 -6.49 8.36
N SER A 224 -13.17 -6.18 8.52
CA SER A 224 -12.50 -6.09 9.81
C SER A 224 -11.85 -4.72 9.98
N ALA A 225 -12.24 -3.97 11.02
CA ALA A 225 -11.69 -2.64 11.29
C ALA A 225 -11.45 -2.41 12.79
N ASP A 226 -10.50 -1.55 13.13
CA ASP A 226 -10.36 -1.08 14.51
C ASP A 226 -11.27 0.11 14.82
N GLY A 227 -11.53 0.98 13.83
CA GLY A 227 -12.34 2.21 13.94
C GLY A 227 -13.78 2.05 13.47
N ASP A 228 -14.40 3.16 13.04
CA ASP A 228 -15.77 3.18 12.54
C ASP A 228 -15.87 2.46 11.18
N VAL A 229 -17.01 1.86 10.88
CA VAL A 229 -17.33 1.25 9.59
C VAL A 229 -18.63 1.85 9.07
N SER A 230 -18.59 2.44 7.88
CA SER A 230 -19.75 2.93 7.15
C SER A 230 -19.75 2.35 5.75
N CYS A 231 -20.60 1.36 5.48
CA CYS A 231 -20.74 0.80 4.13
C CYS A 231 -22.21 0.58 3.75
N GLY A 232 -22.49 0.31 2.49
CA GLY A 232 -23.78 -0.14 1.97
C GLY A 232 -24.06 -1.58 2.38
N VAL A 233 -23.98 -2.50 1.42
CA VAL A 233 -24.19 -3.94 1.60
C VAL A 233 -22.88 -4.63 1.96
N VAL A 234 -22.92 -5.55 2.92
CA VAL A 234 -21.80 -6.44 3.24
C VAL A 234 -22.25 -7.90 3.18
N GLU A 235 -21.76 -8.65 2.20
CA GLU A 235 -22.10 -10.08 2.02
C GLU A 235 -21.38 -11.01 3.02
N GLY A 236 -20.42 -10.49 3.79
CA GLY A 236 -19.66 -11.21 4.81
C GLY A 236 -19.95 -10.78 6.25
N ASP A 237 -19.03 -11.15 7.14
CA ASP A 237 -19.06 -10.76 8.56
C ASP A 237 -18.45 -9.38 8.79
N ILE A 238 -18.97 -8.61 9.74
CA ILE A 238 -18.37 -7.34 10.19
C ILE A 238 -17.77 -7.51 11.59
N ASN A 239 -16.48 -7.24 11.73
CA ASN A 239 -15.73 -7.33 12.98
C ASN A 239 -15.07 -5.98 13.32
N VAL A 240 -15.54 -5.31 14.37
CA VAL A 240 -15.04 -4.01 14.81
C VAL A 240 -14.55 -4.04 16.26
N ASN A 241 -13.34 -3.54 16.50
CA ASN A 241 -12.76 -3.49 17.84
C ASN A 241 -13.30 -2.29 18.65
N SER A 242 -13.16 -1.06 18.15
CA SER A 242 -13.56 0.15 18.86
C SER A 242 -14.07 1.23 17.90
N GLY A 243 -15.33 1.11 17.51
CA GLY A 243 -15.99 2.03 16.59
C GLY A 243 -17.46 1.66 16.41
N ASN A 244 -18.17 2.47 15.66
CA ASN A 244 -19.57 2.26 15.29
C ASN A 244 -19.66 1.63 13.90
N VAL A 245 -20.67 0.80 13.70
CA VAL A 245 -21.01 0.24 12.39
C VAL A 245 -22.28 0.91 11.91
N GLU A 246 -22.22 1.61 10.78
CA GLU A 246 -23.38 2.06 10.02
C GLU A 246 -23.43 1.30 8.70
N CYS A 247 -24.54 0.62 8.42
CA CYS A 247 -24.66 -0.13 7.17
C CYS A 247 -26.07 -0.19 6.60
N ASP A 248 -26.21 -0.64 5.35
CA ASP A 248 -27.51 -0.98 4.79
C ASP A 248 -27.86 -2.43 5.17
N ASP A 249 -27.42 -3.42 4.40
CA ASP A 249 -27.74 -4.84 4.62
C ASP A 249 -26.48 -5.67 4.89
N VAL A 250 -26.57 -6.65 5.80
CA VAL A 250 -25.47 -7.58 6.11
C VAL A 250 -25.93 -9.02 6.07
N GLU A 251 -25.30 -9.85 5.25
CA GLU A 251 -25.61 -11.28 5.18
C GLU A 251 -24.96 -12.09 6.32
N GLY A 252 -23.83 -11.62 6.86
CA GLY A 252 -23.09 -12.27 7.95
C GLY A 252 -23.44 -11.82 9.37
N ASP A 253 -22.59 -12.22 10.32
CA ASP A 253 -22.63 -11.79 11.72
C ASP A 253 -21.93 -10.43 11.89
N ILE A 254 -22.42 -9.62 12.84
CA ILE A 254 -21.77 -8.36 13.25
C ILE A 254 -21.24 -8.50 14.69
N SER A 255 -19.94 -8.27 14.86
CA SER A 255 -19.27 -8.26 16.17
C SER A 255 -18.56 -6.93 16.41
N VAL A 256 -19.10 -6.10 17.31
CA VAL A 256 -18.52 -4.82 17.74
C VAL A 256 -18.15 -4.88 19.22
N TYR A 257 -16.85 -4.91 19.54
CA TYR A 257 -16.40 -5.03 20.93
C TYR A 257 -16.69 -3.79 21.77
N ASN A 258 -16.49 -2.60 21.21
CA ASN A 258 -16.82 -1.34 21.87
C ASN A 258 -17.40 -0.30 20.89
N GLY A 259 -18.72 -0.23 20.82
CA GLY A 259 -19.44 0.74 19.99
C GLY A 259 -20.89 0.34 19.74
N SER A 260 -21.53 0.98 18.77
CA SER A 260 -22.91 0.71 18.37
C SER A 260 -23.03 0.21 16.93
N VAL A 261 -24.14 -0.45 16.64
CA VAL A 261 -24.52 -0.89 15.28
C VAL A 261 -25.79 -0.20 14.85
N ILE A 262 -25.81 0.37 13.65
CA ILE A 262 -26.97 1.00 13.00
C ILE A 262 -27.06 0.45 11.56
N CYS A 263 -27.90 -0.55 11.33
CA CYS A 263 -28.09 -1.09 9.99
C CYS A 263 -29.57 -1.28 9.63
N SER A 264 -29.86 -1.39 8.33
CA SER A 264 -31.23 -1.61 7.82
C SER A 264 -31.67 -3.05 8.08
N ASP A 265 -30.91 -4.02 7.59
CA ASP A 265 -31.14 -5.45 7.85
C ASP A 265 -29.84 -6.22 8.11
N VAL A 266 -29.93 -7.26 8.95
CA VAL A 266 -28.81 -8.14 9.28
C VAL A 266 -29.34 -9.56 9.37
N GLU A 267 -28.91 -10.45 8.48
CA GLU A 267 -29.36 -11.85 8.47
C GLU A 267 -28.74 -12.66 9.62
N GLY A 268 -27.50 -12.35 9.98
CA GLY A 268 -26.78 -13.00 11.08
C GLY A 268 -27.09 -12.44 12.48
N ASN A 269 -26.20 -12.75 13.42
CA ASN A 269 -26.26 -12.32 14.81
C ASN A 269 -25.52 -11.00 15.01
N ILE A 270 -26.03 -10.15 15.92
CA ILE A 270 -25.37 -8.89 16.29
C ILE A 270 -24.86 -8.99 17.73
N TYR A 271 -23.56 -8.74 17.92
CA TYR A 271 -22.88 -8.65 19.20
C TYR A 271 -22.31 -7.23 19.36
N ALA A 272 -23.04 -6.33 20.03
CA ALA A 272 -22.59 -4.94 20.25
C ALA A 272 -23.13 -4.36 21.57
N ASN A 273 -22.59 -3.21 22.01
CA ASN A 273 -23.07 -2.54 23.23
C ASN A 273 -24.44 -1.88 23.04
N SER A 274 -24.72 -1.41 21.82
CA SER A 274 -26.00 -0.81 21.42
C SER A 274 -26.31 -1.18 19.97
N VAL A 275 -27.59 -1.38 19.68
CA VAL A 275 -28.09 -1.72 18.34
C VAL A 275 -29.32 -0.87 18.04
N GLU A 276 -29.28 -0.13 16.94
CA GLU A 276 -30.39 0.65 16.41
C GLU A 276 -30.68 0.22 14.97
N ARG A 277 -31.90 0.46 14.49
CA ARG A 277 -32.28 0.20 13.10
C ARG A 277 -32.21 1.48 12.29
N LYS A 278 -31.57 1.41 11.12
CA LYS A 278 -31.60 2.49 10.12
C LYS A 278 -33.03 2.59 9.56
N ASN A 279 -33.55 3.81 9.39
CA ASN A 279 -34.94 4.06 8.96
C ASN A 279 -35.04 4.33 7.47
#